data_AF-A0A2E8ICJ8-F1
#
_entry.id   AF-A0A2E8ICJ8-F1
#
_cell.length_a   1.000
_cell.length_b   1.000
_cell.length_c   1.000
_cell.angle_alpha   90.00
_cell.angle_beta   90.00
_cell.angle_gamma   90.00
#
_symmetry.space_group_name_H-M   'P 1'
#
loop_
_entity.id
_entity.type
_entity.pdbx_description
1 polymer ?
#
loop_
_entity_poly.entity_id
_entity_poly.type
_entity_poly.pdbx_seq_one_letter_code
_entity_poly.pdbx_strand_id
1 'polypeptide(L)'
;MKAVLTGDIINSRAATGWQEQLVSVLEMYGTTPENWEIYRGDSFQLLLDASHALKAALHIKATIKTNSALDVRIAIGIGDYTYKANHVTQANGSAFVHSGTAFDAIKTNTLVIQSDFKSVDETLNIMFSLASLTMDNWPAVTAQIVKARFEEPHLNQTELSQKLDKAQSAISKALSRAGYDEISKMLNFYTDQINKL
;
A
#
# COMPACT_ATOMS: atom_id res chain seq x y z
N MET A 1 3.63 5.21 -17.27
CA MET A 1 2.82 3.99 -17.02
C MET A 1 1.85 4.21 -15.86
N LYS A 2 0.77 3.42 -15.81
CA LYS A 2 -0.18 3.40 -14.69
C LYS A 2 -0.01 2.13 -13.87
N ALA A 3 -0.54 2.15 -12.65
CA ALA A 3 -0.69 0.97 -11.82
C ALA A 3 -2.10 0.84 -11.28
N VAL A 4 -2.52 -0.40 -11.05
CA VAL A 4 -3.75 -0.76 -10.36
C VAL A 4 -3.38 -1.56 -9.13
N LEU A 5 -3.84 -1.10 -7.96
CA LEU A 5 -3.81 -1.87 -6.73
C LEU A 5 -5.14 -2.61 -6.64
N THR A 6 -5.11 -3.94 -6.59
CA THR A 6 -6.27 -4.76 -6.21
C THR A 6 -6.00 -5.31 -4.82
N GLY A 7 -6.93 -5.13 -3.86
CA GLY A 7 -6.71 -5.59 -2.50
C GLY A 7 -7.97 -5.97 -1.73
N ASP A 8 -7.79 -6.69 -0.63
CA ASP A 8 -8.83 -7.01 0.35
C ASP A 8 -8.34 -6.86 1.80
N ILE A 9 -9.28 -6.61 2.71
CA ILE A 9 -9.00 -6.54 4.14
C ILE A 9 -9.05 -7.93 4.76
N ILE A 10 -7.90 -8.38 5.27
CA ILE A 10 -7.77 -9.62 6.03
C ILE A 10 -8.46 -9.44 7.38
N ASN A 11 -9.32 -10.40 7.75
CA ASN A 11 -10.13 -10.38 8.97
C ASN A 11 -11.09 -9.18 9.07
N SER A 12 -11.61 -8.67 7.94
CA SER A 12 -12.52 -7.52 7.84
C SER A 12 -13.73 -7.52 8.81
N ARG A 13 -14.18 -8.71 9.24
CA ARG A 13 -15.30 -8.89 10.18
C ARG A 13 -14.92 -8.80 11.66
N ALA A 14 -13.63 -8.82 11.99
CA ALA A 14 -13.13 -8.80 13.37
C ALA A 14 -13.20 -7.41 14.01
N ALA A 15 -13.40 -6.36 13.22
CA ALA A 15 -13.51 -4.99 13.70
C ALA A 15 -14.42 -4.14 12.82
N THR A 16 -14.89 -3.02 13.35
CA THR A 16 -15.70 -2.01 12.66
C THR A 16 -14.91 -0.70 12.50
N GLY A 17 -15.37 0.19 11.62
CA GLY A 17 -14.81 1.53 11.44
C GLY A 17 -13.54 1.60 10.58
N TRP A 18 -12.98 0.46 10.16
CA TRP A 18 -11.84 0.43 9.25
C TRP A 18 -12.21 0.92 7.84
N GLN A 19 -13.48 0.86 7.44
CA GLN A 19 -13.94 1.35 6.14
C GLN A 19 -13.67 2.84 5.97
N GLU A 20 -13.94 3.65 7.00
CA GLU A 20 -13.67 5.11 6.97
C GLU A 20 -12.17 5.40 6.88
N GLN A 21 -11.34 4.57 7.54
CA GLN A 21 -9.90 4.64 7.44
C GLN A 21 -9.41 4.26 6.04
N LEU A 22 -10.00 3.24 5.41
CA LEU A 22 -9.68 2.85 4.03
C LEU A 22 -10.08 3.95 3.04
N VAL A 23 -11.28 4.52 3.18
CA VAL A 23 -11.74 5.64 2.34
C VAL A 23 -10.80 6.83 2.47
N SER A 24 -10.47 7.26 3.69
CA SER A 24 -9.60 8.43 3.89
C SER A 24 -8.19 8.24 3.29
N VAL A 25 -7.63 7.02 3.31
CA VAL A 25 -6.35 6.77 2.65
C VAL A 25 -6.48 6.71 1.12
N LEU A 26 -7.56 6.14 0.58
CA LEU A 26 -7.79 6.09 -0.87
C LEU A 26 -8.01 7.47 -1.49
N GLU A 27 -8.72 8.36 -0.78
CA GLU A 27 -8.95 9.77 -1.19
C GLU A 27 -7.65 10.57 -1.34
N MET A 28 -6.57 10.19 -0.64
CA MET A 28 -5.26 10.81 -0.82
C MET A 28 -4.58 10.46 -2.16
N TYR A 29 -5.04 9.42 -2.84
CA TYR A 29 -4.44 8.90 -4.08
C TYR A 29 -5.33 9.03 -5.31
N GLY A 30 -6.60 9.43 -5.16
CA GLY A 30 -7.49 9.68 -6.29
C GLY A 30 -8.94 9.94 -5.88
N THR A 31 -9.79 10.19 -6.88
CA THR A 31 -11.22 10.43 -6.70
C THR A 31 -12.03 9.15 -6.96
N THR A 32 -13.10 8.95 -6.21
CA THR A 32 -14.07 7.87 -6.49
C THR A 32 -15.18 8.36 -7.43
N PRO A 33 -15.75 7.54 -8.32
CA PRO A 33 -15.39 6.14 -8.62
C PRO A 33 -14.31 5.97 -9.69
N GLU A 34 -13.78 7.06 -10.25
CA GLU A 34 -12.87 7.01 -11.40
C GLU A 34 -11.48 6.42 -11.10
N ASN A 35 -10.93 6.69 -9.91
CA ASN A 35 -9.63 6.21 -9.51
C ASN A 35 -9.72 5.08 -8.50
N TRP A 36 -10.72 5.07 -7.63
CA TRP A 36 -10.87 3.97 -6.67
C TRP A 36 -12.31 3.65 -6.36
N GLU A 37 -12.55 2.38 -6.04
CA GLU A 37 -13.83 1.85 -5.60
C GLU A 37 -13.63 0.75 -4.57
N ILE A 38 -14.56 0.69 -3.61
CA ILE A 38 -14.69 -0.44 -2.67
C ILE A 38 -15.86 -1.29 -3.14
N TYR A 39 -15.66 -2.60 -3.18
CA TYR A 39 -16.66 -3.58 -3.61
C TYR A 39 -16.60 -4.83 -2.73
N ARG A 40 -17.66 -5.65 -2.79
CA ARG A 40 -17.80 -6.89 -1.98
C ARG A 40 -17.69 -6.70 -0.45
N GLY A 41 -17.70 -5.45 0.02
CA GLY A 41 -17.68 -5.08 1.44
C GLY A 41 -16.29 -4.90 2.04
N ASP A 42 -15.27 -5.57 1.50
CA ASP A 42 -13.88 -5.53 1.99
C ASP A 42 -12.79 -5.57 0.92
N SER A 43 -13.17 -5.57 -0.35
CA SER A 43 -12.25 -5.50 -1.48
C SER A 43 -12.21 -4.09 -2.06
N PHE A 44 -11.09 -3.70 -2.65
CA PHE A 44 -10.95 -2.40 -3.30
C PHE A 44 -10.06 -2.49 -4.55
N GLN A 45 -10.22 -1.48 -5.42
CA GLN A 45 -9.27 -1.17 -6.48
C GLN A 45 -8.87 0.29 -6.42
N LEU A 46 -7.60 0.59 -6.74
CA LEU A 46 -7.06 1.95 -6.86
C LEU A 46 -6.15 2.05 -8.09
N LEU A 47 -6.50 2.96 -9.01
CA LEU A 47 -5.75 3.35 -10.19
C LEU A 47 -4.96 4.64 -9.90
N LEU A 48 -3.65 4.60 -10.15
CA LEU A 48 -2.75 5.73 -9.94
C LEU A 48 -1.50 5.64 -10.84
N ASP A 49 -0.61 6.62 -10.75
CA ASP A 49 0.68 6.55 -11.44
C ASP A 49 1.57 5.46 -10.85
N ALA A 50 2.23 4.69 -11.72
CA ALA A 50 2.98 3.51 -11.30
C ALA A 50 4.10 3.84 -10.29
N SER A 51 4.73 5.00 -10.40
CA SER A 51 5.77 5.47 -9.47
C SER A 51 5.27 5.62 -8.03
N HIS A 52 3.97 5.83 -7.82
CA HIS A 52 3.38 6.01 -6.49
C HIS A 52 2.75 4.73 -5.91
N ALA A 53 2.63 3.65 -6.69
CA ALA A 53 1.84 2.49 -6.32
C ALA A 53 2.34 1.79 -5.05
N LEU A 54 3.66 1.57 -4.92
CA LEU A 54 4.19 0.95 -3.71
C LEU A 54 3.98 1.81 -2.47
N LYS A 55 4.20 3.14 -2.57
CA LYS A 55 3.93 4.06 -1.45
C LYS A 55 2.46 3.98 -1.03
N ALA A 56 1.53 3.99 -1.99
CA ALA A 56 0.11 3.86 -1.71
C ALA A 56 -0.22 2.52 -1.03
N ALA A 57 0.32 1.40 -1.53
CA ALA A 57 0.12 0.08 -0.92
C ALA A 57 0.58 0.06 0.56
N LEU A 58 1.77 0.59 0.83
CA LEU A 58 2.32 0.62 2.19
C LEU A 58 1.57 1.58 3.11
N HIS A 59 1.08 2.70 2.58
CA HIS A 59 0.25 3.62 3.33
C HIS A 59 -1.10 3.00 3.69
N ILE A 60 -1.77 2.33 2.74
CA ILE A 60 -3.00 1.57 3.00
C ILE A 60 -2.75 0.51 4.08
N LYS A 61 -1.66 -0.26 3.98
CA LYS A 61 -1.30 -1.27 4.98
C LYS A 61 -1.06 -0.66 6.36
N ALA A 62 -0.30 0.42 6.45
CA ALA A 62 -0.08 1.12 7.72
C ALA A 62 -1.40 1.62 8.32
N THR A 63 -2.32 2.14 7.49
CA THR A 63 -3.64 2.61 7.93
C THR A 63 -4.51 1.48 8.45
N ILE A 64 -4.62 0.36 7.74
CA ILE A 64 -5.43 -0.79 8.17
C ILE A 64 -4.85 -1.44 9.44
N LYS A 65 -3.53 -1.60 9.51
CA LYS A 65 -2.85 -2.19 10.67
C LYS A 65 -2.85 -1.32 11.91
N THR A 66 -3.38 -0.09 11.87
CA THR A 66 -3.71 0.64 13.11
C THR A 66 -4.72 -0.12 13.97
N ASN A 67 -5.49 -1.02 13.36
CA ASN A 67 -6.26 -2.04 14.08
C ASN A 67 -5.47 -3.35 14.16
N SER A 68 -5.18 -3.81 15.38
CA SER A 68 -4.34 -5.01 15.58
C SER A 68 -4.99 -6.33 15.14
N ALA A 69 -6.30 -6.36 14.89
CA ALA A 69 -7.01 -7.54 14.41
C ALA A 69 -7.01 -7.66 12.88
N LEU A 70 -6.61 -6.59 12.17
CA LEU A 70 -6.73 -6.47 10.72
C LEU A 70 -5.37 -6.49 10.03
N ASP A 71 -5.39 -6.89 8.77
CA ASP A 71 -4.32 -6.65 7.82
C ASP A 71 -4.92 -6.42 6.43
N VAL A 72 -4.10 -6.15 5.41
CA VAL A 72 -4.54 -5.96 4.04
C VAL A 72 -3.65 -6.77 3.11
N ARG A 73 -4.28 -7.41 2.12
CA ARG A 73 -3.60 -8.02 0.99
C ARG A 73 -3.72 -7.11 -0.22
N ILE A 74 -2.61 -6.89 -0.93
CA ILE A 74 -2.55 -5.98 -2.08
C ILE A 74 -1.71 -6.60 -3.19
N ALA A 75 -2.23 -6.59 -4.41
CA ALA A 75 -1.49 -6.85 -5.62
C ALA A 75 -1.35 -5.57 -6.44
N ILE A 76 -0.13 -5.26 -6.87
CA ILE A 76 0.19 -4.14 -7.75
C ILE A 76 0.32 -4.66 -9.17
N GLY A 77 -0.58 -4.25 -10.06
CA GLY A 77 -0.45 -4.47 -11.50
C GLY A 77 0.09 -3.22 -12.17
N ILE A 78 1.21 -3.33 -12.89
CA ILE A 78 1.78 -2.21 -13.64
C ILE A 78 1.58 -2.46 -15.13
N GLY A 79 1.21 -1.40 -15.86
CA GLY A 79 1.08 -1.47 -17.31
C GLY A 79 0.34 -0.28 -17.90
N ASP A 80 -0.34 -0.54 -19.01
CA ASP A 80 -1.10 0.44 -19.74
C ASP A 80 -2.52 0.59 -19.19
N TYR A 81 -3.08 1.77 -19.44
CA TYR A 81 -4.47 2.12 -19.17
C TYR A 81 -5.12 2.54 -20.48
N THR A 82 -5.83 1.61 -21.12
CA THR A 82 -6.25 1.74 -22.53
C THR A 82 -7.73 2.12 -22.68
N TYR A 83 -8.58 1.77 -21.73
CA TYR A 83 -10.01 2.12 -21.74
C TYR A 83 -10.38 2.88 -20.47
N LYS A 84 -10.73 4.16 -20.62
CA LYS A 84 -11.26 4.98 -19.53
C LYS A 84 -12.75 4.71 -19.37
N ALA A 85 -13.15 4.34 -18.16
CA ALA A 85 -14.53 4.18 -17.77
C ALA A 85 -14.88 5.16 -16.66
N ASN A 86 -16.18 5.35 -16.41
CA ASN A 86 -16.66 6.17 -15.28
C ASN A 86 -16.32 5.52 -13.92
N HIS A 87 -16.16 4.19 -13.91
CA HIS A 87 -15.86 3.37 -12.74
C HIS A 87 -14.53 2.66 -12.96
N VAL A 88 -13.61 2.72 -12.00
CA VAL A 88 -12.31 2.03 -12.10
C VAL A 88 -12.48 0.52 -12.27
N THR A 89 -13.55 -0.06 -11.74
CA THR A 89 -13.88 -1.49 -11.89
C THR A 89 -14.33 -1.89 -13.31
N GLN A 90 -14.64 -0.91 -14.16
CA GLN A 90 -15.04 -1.10 -15.57
C GLN A 90 -13.94 -0.69 -16.55
N ALA A 91 -12.84 -0.14 -16.04
CA ALA A 91 -11.68 0.22 -16.84
C ALA A 91 -10.90 -1.02 -17.33
N ASN A 92 -10.07 -0.83 -18.35
CA ASN A 92 -9.26 -1.91 -18.91
C ASN A 92 -7.85 -1.45 -19.29
N GLY A 93 -6.94 -2.42 -19.37
CA GLY A 93 -5.52 -2.25 -19.65
C GLY A 93 -4.68 -3.35 -19.00
N SER A 94 -3.43 -3.51 -19.43
CA SER A 94 -2.55 -4.56 -18.87
C SER A 94 -2.32 -4.38 -17.37
N ALA A 95 -2.36 -3.14 -16.85
CA ALA A 95 -2.29 -2.89 -15.40
C ALA A 95 -3.41 -3.61 -14.61
N PHE A 96 -4.64 -3.62 -15.14
CA PHE A 96 -5.80 -4.28 -14.52
C PHE A 96 -5.68 -5.81 -14.58
N VAL A 97 -5.25 -6.33 -15.73
CA VAL A 97 -5.03 -7.77 -15.92
C VAL A 97 -3.94 -8.26 -14.97
N HIS A 98 -2.84 -7.52 -14.87
CA HIS A 98 -1.73 -7.85 -13.98
C HIS A 98 -2.13 -7.80 -12.50
N SER A 99 -2.87 -6.78 -12.07
CA SER A 99 -3.28 -6.67 -10.66
C SER A 99 -4.24 -7.79 -10.27
N GLY A 100 -5.21 -8.11 -11.13
CA GLY A 100 -6.15 -9.22 -10.91
C GLY A 100 -5.46 -10.58 -10.89
N THR A 101 -4.65 -10.87 -11.91
CA THR A 101 -3.92 -12.16 -12.00
C THR A 101 -2.98 -12.34 -10.81
N ALA A 102 -2.24 -11.30 -10.43
CA ALA A 102 -1.35 -11.35 -9.29
C ALA A 102 -2.11 -11.55 -7.98
N PHE A 103 -3.25 -10.87 -7.80
CA PHE A 103 -4.10 -11.00 -6.61
C PHE A 103 -4.63 -12.43 -6.43
N ASP A 104 -5.16 -13.01 -7.50
CA ASP A 104 -5.68 -14.39 -7.49
C ASP A 104 -4.59 -15.43 -7.21
N ALA A 105 -3.33 -15.12 -7.57
CA ALA A 105 -2.18 -15.99 -7.34
C ALA A 105 -1.57 -15.88 -5.93
N ILE A 106 -2.03 -14.94 -5.08
CA ILE A 106 -1.49 -14.76 -3.74
C ILE A 106 -1.78 -15.99 -2.86
N LYS A 107 -0.70 -16.62 -2.36
CA LYS A 107 -0.79 -17.74 -1.41
C LYS A 107 -0.47 -17.30 0.02
N THR A 108 0.73 -16.77 0.23
CA THR A 108 1.28 -16.50 1.57
C THR A 108 1.66 -15.04 1.81
N ASN A 109 1.98 -14.29 0.76
CA ASN A 109 2.40 -12.90 0.87
C ASN A 109 1.18 -11.98 0.98
N THR A 110 1.31 -10.81 1.64
CA THR A 110 0.24 -9.80 1.61
C THR A 110 0.49 -8.70 0.58
N LEU A 111 1.67 -8.68 -0.05
CA LEU A 111 2.03 -7.69 -1.06
C LEU A 111 2.77 -8.38 -2.21
N VAL A 112 2.27 -8.19 -3.43
CA VAL A 112 2.88 -8.71 -4.66
C VAL A 112 2.80 -7.69 -5.79
N ILE A 113 3.64 -7.86 -6.80
CA ILE A 113 3.63 -7.04 -8.01
C ILE A 113 3.72 -7.91 -9.26
N GLN A 114 3.06 -7.47 -10.34
CA GLN A 114 3.16 -8.06 -11.66
C GLN A 114 3.13 -6.99 -12.75
N SER A 115 3.94 -7.19 -13.79
CA SER A 115 4.04 -6.37 -14.98
C SER A 115 4.48 -7.20 -16.19
N ASP A 116 4.73 -6.53 -17.32
CA ASP A 116 5.41 -7.14 -18.48
C ASP A 116 6.92 -7.30 -18.24
N PHE A 117 7.47 -6.65 -17.21
CA PHE A 117 8.90 -6.61 -16.90
C PHE A 117 9.27 -7.65 -15.84
N LYS A 118 9.34 -8.93 -16.24
CA LYS A 118 9.48 -10.06 -15.32
C LYS A 118 10.70 -10.02 -14.39
N SER A 119 11.83 -9.49 -14.84
CA SER A 119 13.04 -9.35 -14.00
C SER A 119 12.85 -8.33 -12.87
N VAL A 120 12.11 -7.26 -13.15
CA VAL A 120 11.74 -6.24 -12.15
C VAL A 120 10.73 -6.83 -11.17
N ASP A 121 9.71 -7.53 -11.67
CA ASP A 121 8.72 -8.22 -10.85
C ASP A 121 9.39 -9.20 -9.87
N GLU A 122 10.28 -10.07 -10.36
CA GLU A 122 10.97 -11.05 -9.53
C GLU A 122 11.78 -10.38 -8.41
N THR A 123 12.58 -9.37 -8.77
CA THR A 123 13.41 -8.62 -7.82
C THR A 123 12.54 -7.97 -6.74
N LEU A 124 11.49 -7.26 -7.14
CA LEU A 124 10.62 -6.55 -6.20
C LEU A 124 9.80 -7.51 -5.33
N ASN A 125 9.30 -8.61 -5.88
CA ASN A 125 8.57 -9.60 -5.08
C ASN A 125 9.45 -10.28 -4.02
N ILE A 126 10.74 -10.51 -4.31
CA ILE A 126 11.70 -10.97 -3.29
C ILE A 126 11.86 -9.91 -2.19
N MET A 127 12.03 -8.64 -2.56
CA MET A 127 12.12 -7.54 -1.58
C MET A 127 10.84 -7.41 -0.74
N PHE A 128 9.67 -7.54 -1.36
CA PHE A 128 8.38 -7.48 -0.67
C PHE A 128 8.21 -8.66 0.30
N SER A 129 8.62 -9.86 -0.09
CA SER A 129 8.60 -11.04 0.77
C SER A 129 9.48 -10.84 2.02
N LEU A 130 10.68 -10.26 1.85
CA LEU A 130 11.56 -9.93 2.98
C LEU A 130 10.98 -8.81 3.85
N ALA A 131 10.43 -7.76 3.25
CA ALA A 131 9.81 -6.65 3.97
C ALA A 131 8.56 -7.11 4.74
N SER A 132 7.80 -8.07 4.22
CA SER A 132 6.61 -8.65 4.87
C SER A 132 6.93 -9.27 6.23
N LEU A 133 8.16 -9.76 6.46
CA LEU A 133 8.59 -10.27 7.77
C LEU A 133 8.39 -9.25 8.90
N THR A 134 8.54 -7.96 8.59
CA THR A 134 8.24 -6.86 9.53
C THR A 134 6.85 -6.26 9.31
N MET A 135 6.48 -5.95 8.06
CA MET A 135 5.25 -5.20 7.76
C MET A 135 3.98 -5.92 8.19
N ASP A 136 3.95 -7.25 8.09
CA ASP A 136 2.77 -8.06 8.45
C ASP A 136 2.62 -8.20 9.97
N ASN A 137 3.68 -7.86 10.72
CA ASN A 137 3.76 -8.01 12.17
C ASN A 137 3.83 -6.68 12.92
N TRP A 138 3.60 -5.54 12.25
CA TRP A 138 3.55 -4.24 12.91
C TRP A 138 2.46 -4.21 14.00
N PRO A 139 2.84 -3.88 15.25
CA PRO A 139 1.85 -3.51 16.26
C PRO A 139 1.07 -2.26 15.82
N ALA A 140 -0.17 -2.13 16.28
CA ALA A 140 -1.03 -0.98 16.00
C ALA A 140 -0.34 0.38 16.23
N VAL A 141 0.40 0.52 17.32
CA VAL A 141 1.16 1.74 17.64
C VAL A 141 2.27 2.01 16.62
N THR A 142 2.95 0.97 16.15
CA THR A 142 3.97 1.10 15.10
C THR A 142 3.33 1.50 13.78
N ALA A 143 2.24 0.83 13.39
CA ALA A 143 1.49 1.15 12.18
C ALA A 143 0.97 2.59 12.18
N GLN A 144 0.48 3.09 13.32
CA GLN A 144 0.05 4.49 13.50
C GLN A 144 1.19 5.48 13.25
N ILE A 145 2.40 5.19 13.74
CA ILE A 145 3.58 6.05 13.54
C ILE A 145 4.06 6.00 12.09
N VAL A 146 4.04 4.83 11.46
CA VAL A 146 4.37 4.68 10.03
C VAL A 146 3.36 5.41 9.14
N LYS A 147 2.05 5.28 9.42
CA LYS A 147 0.99 6.05 8.75
C LYS A 147 1.27 7.54 8.84
N ALA A 148 1.45 8.07 10.05
CA ALA A 148 1.71 9.49 10.25
C ALA A 148 3.00 9.95 9.54
N ARG A 149 4.01 9.09 9.45
CA ARG A 149 5.24 9.37 8.71
C ARG A 149 5.01 9.45 7.19
N PHE A 150 4.08 8.67 6.63
CA PHE A 150 3.69 8.77 5.22
C PHE A 150 2.87 10.03 4.92
N GLU A 151 2.00 10.43 5.85
CA GLU A 151 1.16 11.64 5.76
C GLU A 151 1.98 12.92 5.96
N GLU A 152 3.02 12.86 6.79
CA GLU A 152 3.85 14.01 7.18
C GLU A 152 5.35 13.79 6.87
N PRO A 153 5.72 13.67 5.58
CA PRO A 153 7.10 13.34 5.20
C PRO A 153 8.10 14.44 5.54
N HIS A 154 7.64 15.69 5.72
CA HIS A 154 8.48 16.85 5.99
C HIS A 154 8.80 17.05 7.46
N LEU A 155 8.00 16.48 8.37
CA LEU A 155 8.20 16.65 9.80
C LEU A 155 9.41 15.83 10.27
N ASN A 156 10.21 16.38 11.17
CA ASN A 156 11.26 15.61 11.84
C ASN A 156 10.68 14.72 12.97
N GLN A 157 11.52 13.97 13.69
CA GLN A 157 11.04 13.09 14.76
C GLN A 157 10.43 13.84 15.96
N THR A 158 10.94 15.04 16.26
CA THR A 158 10.45 15.89 17.35
C THR A 158 9.08 16.47 17.01
N GLU A 159 8.88 16.93 15.78
CA GLU A 159 7.60 17.44 15.30
C GLU A 159 6.54 16.32 15.23
N LEU A 160 6.92 15.13 14.76
CA LEU A 160 6.01 13.97 14.75
C LEU A 160 5.66 13.53 16.18
N SER A 161 6.61 13.64 17.12
CA SER A 161 6.40 13.38 18.55
C SER A 161 5.35 14.33 19.14
N GLN A 162 5.40 15.61 18.83
CA GLN A 162 4.40 16.60 19.26
C GLN A 162 3.03 16.30 18.63
N LYS A 163 2.98 16.03 17.32
CA LYS A 163 1.72 15.75 16.60
C LYS A 163 0.99 14.50 17.12
N LEU A 164 1.74 13.46 17.49
CA LEU A 164 1.17 12.21 17.96
C LEU A 164 1.01 12.12 19.48
N ASP A 165 1.41 13.16 20.22
CA ASP A 165 1.49 13.17 21.68
C ASP A 165 2.23 11.92 22.22
N LYS A 166 3.43 11.68 21.70
CA LYS A 166 4.29 10.54 22.06
C LYS A 166 5.72 11.00 22.26
N ALA A 167 6.46 10.37 23.17
CA ALA A 167 7.89 10.64 23.34
C ALA A 167 8.69 10.38 22.05
N GLN A 168 9.66 11.24 21.73
CA GLN A 168 10.55 11.06 20.57
C GLN A 168 11.24 9.70 20.57
N SER A 169 11.64 9.18 21.74
CA SER A 169 12.23 7.84 21.88
C SER A 169 11.27 6.72 21.48
N ALA A 170 9.96 6.89 21.71
CA ALA A 170 8.93 5.95 21.28
C ALA A 170 8.75 6.00 19.74
N ILE A 171 8.82 7.19 19.14
CA ILE A 171 8.79 7.36 17.68
C ILE A 171 9.98 6.64 17.04
N SER A 172 11.19 6.92 17.50
CA SER A 172 12.42 6.29 16.97
C SER A 172 12.38 4.76 17.11
N LYS A 173 12.01 4.26 18.29
CA LYS A 173 11.88 2.81 18.53
C LYS A 173 10.82 2.16 17.63
N ALA A 174 9.69 2.83 17.39
CA ALA A 174 8.64 2.31 16.52
C ALA A 174 9.09 2.26 15.05
N LEU A 175 9.75 3.30 14.55
CA LEU A 175 10.26 3.33 13.17
C LEU A 175 11.37 2.30 12.94
N SER A 176 12.28 2.15 13.91
CA SER A 176 13.30 1.08 13.88
C SER A 176 12.65 -0.31 13.89
N ARG A 177 11.67 -0.54 14.78
CA ARG A 177 10.90 -1.81 14.80
C ARG A 177 10.15 -2.06 13.50
N ALA A 178 9.67 -1.01 12.85
CA ALA A 178 8.99 -1.13 11.55
C ALA A 178 9.94 -1.55 10.42
N GLY A 179 11.26 -1.36 10.58
CA GLY A 179 12.21 -1.42 9.47
C GLY A 179 12.01 -0.27 8.49
N TYR A 180 11.61 0.91 9.00
CA TYR A 180 11.18 2.02 8.16
C TYR A 180 12.29 2.55 7.24
N ASP A 181 13.54 2.52 7.69
CA ASP A 181 14.69 2.96 6.89
C ASP A 181 14.93 2.03 5.69
N GLU A 182 14.84 0.71 5.90
CA GLU A 182 14.92 -0.31 4.84
C GLU A 182 13.74 -0.19 3.87
N ILE A 183 12.54 0.01 4.39
CA ILE A 183 11.33 0.24 3.58
C ILE A 183 11.46 1.51 2.75
N SER A 184 12.04 2.58 3.30
CA SER A 184 12.28 3.82 2.57
C SER A 184 13.28 3.62 1.43
N LYS A 185 14.35 2.84 1.65
CA LYS A 185 15.29 2.46 0.58
C LYS A 185 14.60 1.63 -0.51
N MET A 186 13.75 0.68 -0.13
CA MET A 186 12.95 -0.12 -1.07
C MET A 186 11.98 0.76 -1.88
N LEU A 187 11.32 1.73 -1.26
CA LEU A 187 10.45 2.69 -1.93
C LEU A 187 11.19 3.54 -2.96
N ASN A 188 12.39 4.02 -2.61
CA ASN A 188 13.23 4.79 -3.53
C ASN A 188 13.69 3.92 -4.70
N PHE A 189 14.17 2.70 -4.41
CA PHE A 189 14.56 1.74 -5.45
C PHE A 189 13.42 1.42 -6.40
N TYR A 190 12.23 1.13 -5.87
CA TYR A 190 11.02 0.91 -6.66
C TYR A 190 10.75 2.09 -7.59
N THR A 191 10.72 3.31 -7.06
CA THR A 191 10.43 4.52 -7.83
C THR A 191 11.45 4.71 -8.95
N ASP A 192 12.74 4.53 -8.66
CA ASP A 192 13.82 4.63 -9.65
C ASP A 192 13.74 3.56 -10.72
N GLN A 193 13.33 2.33 -10.38
CA GLN A 193 13.13 1.28 -11.38
C GLN A 193 11.93 1.60 -12.27
N ILE A 194 10.78 1.96 -11.69
CA ILE A 194 9.57 2.23 -12.46
C ILE A 194 9.73 3.44 -13.38
N ASN A 195 10.48 4.47 -12.97
CA ASN A 195 10.73 5.64 -13.83
C ASN A 195 11.66 5.36 -15.03
N LYS A 196 12.36 4.23 -15.03
CA LYS A 196 13.24 3.80 -16.14
C LYS A 196 12.52 2.91 -17.16
N LEU A 197 11.29 2.48 -16.86
CA LEU A 197 10.44 1.66 -17.73
C LEU A 197 9.63 2.56 -18.66
#